data_AF-A0A924TET7-F1
#
_entry.id   AF-A0A924TET7-F1
#
_cell.length_a   1.000
_cell.length_b   1.000
_cell.length_c   1.000
_cell.angle_alpha   90.00
_cell.angle_beta   90.00
_cell.angle_gamma   90.00
#
_symmetry.space_group_name_H-M   'P 1'
#
loop_
_entity.id
_entity.type
_entity.pdbx_description
1 polymer ?
#
loop_
_entity_poly.entity_id
_entity_poly.type
_entity_poly.pdbx_seq_one_letter_code
_entity_poly.pdbx_strand_id
1 'polypeptide(L)'
;MSTRKNSKSSHSAINKGRQVSLTLNESIDLGRSLLAQDDLPSADYVLSSILSALPDQPSALHLMGALRNMQGRSDEALLLMERCITLKPEDAARWNDIGNVYLRLKRRPDALAAFTRCVEMGGEASLLASAHYNLGRAVLAADPIAAEASFRLSIALSPEFGLSWYGLSQALINQDRIAEGVDACGRAIVLMPTSASRELVARALIHLGQTKEAINHYEQWLLEEPENPLLMHHLAALTDPDRSERASDAYIESVFDNFAVSFDSKLAELRYDSPELVANAFSKIYPVANSDLDIIDAGCGTGLCGPLLAPWARRLSGVDLSAGMLEQASKRGVYSELNKREIVCFLNDHPHEFDAMICTDALVYFAGLGAFMAASFTAVRSGGHLLFTVEALDSEDRPHELRSSGRYAHSLAHIKQTAASAGLDRCNATAVTLRIELGRPVAGWLITLRRP
;
A
#
# COMPACT_ATOMS: atom_id res chain seq x y z
N MET A 1 44.71 20.65 48.12
CA MET A 1 43.70 21.13 49.09
C MET A 1 42.95 22.30 48.49
N SER A 2 41.62 22.23 48.61
CA SER A 2 40.59 23.17 48.14
C SER A 2 40.95 24.66 48.13
N THR A 3 40.51 25.40 47.11
CA THR A 3 39.58 26.54 47.31
C THR A 3 39.06 27.16 46.00
N ARG A 4 37.74 27.11 45.86
CA ARG A 4 36.79 28.10 45.30
C ARG A 4 37.32 29.18 44.34
N LYS A 5 36.72 29.26 43.14
CA LYS A 5 36.29 30.54 42.55
C LYS A 5 34.91 30.41 41.94
N ASN A 6 33.99 31.20 42.49
CA ASN A 6 32.63 31.41 42.02
C ASN A 6 32.59 32.74 41.25
N SER A 7 31.88 32.70 40.12
CA SER A 7 31.17 33.77 39.40
C SER A 7 31.76 35.20 39.32
N LYS A 8 31.88 35.70 38.08
CA LYS A 8 31.18 36.92 37.64
C LYS A 8 31.08 36.99 36.12
N SER A 9 29.86 37.31 35.69
CA SER A 9 29.39 37.52 34.33
C SER A 9 29.88 38.84 33.72
N SER A 10 30.19 38.80 32.43
CA SER A 10 30.10 39.94 31.50
C SER A 10 29.63 39.37 30.16
N HIS A 11 28.32 39.20 29.95
CA HIS A 11 27.48 40.14 29.20
C HIS A 11 28.13 40.72 27.93
N SER A 12 27.70 40.13 26.81
CA SER A 12 27.32 40.75 25.54
C SER A 12 28.34 41.67 24.84
N ALA A 13 29.06 41.09 23.89
CA ALA A 13 29.33 41.76 22.62
C ALA A 13 28.43 41.11 21.55
N ILE A 14 27.39 41.86 21.20
CA ILE A 14 26.38 41.54 20.20
C ILE A 14 27.08 41.41 18.84
N ASN A 15 27.14 40.19 18.31
CA ASN A 15 27.54 39.95 16.92
C ASN A 15 26.33 40.27 16.03
N LYS A 16 26.17 41.56 15.67
CA LYS A 16 25.15 42.03 14.72
C LYS A 16 25.33 41.28 13.40
N GLY A 17 24.20 40.84 12.84
CA GLY A 17 24.10 39.92 11.72
C GLY A 17 24.98 40.31 10.53
N ARG A 18 25.89 39.41 10.19
CA ARG A 18 26.36 39.25 8.82
C ARG A 18 25.27 38.47 8.11
N GLN A 19 24.36 39.16 7.43
CA GLN A 19 23.56 38.52 6.38
C GLN A 19 24.56 38.05 5.33
N VAL A 20 24.88 36.75 5.36
CA VAL A 20 25.67 36.15 4.30
C VAL A 20 24.77 36.17 3.07
N SER A 21 24.99 37.15 2.19
CA SER A 21 24.34 37.17 0.89
C SER A 21 24.92 36.01 0.09
N LEU A 22 24.17 34.92 -0.01
CA LEU A 22 24.53 33.82 -0.90
C LEU A 22 24.53 34.33 -2.34
N THR A 23 25.49 33.85 -3.13
CA THR A 23 25.47 33.99 -4.58
C THR A 23 24.30 33.19 -5.17
N LEU A 24 23.99 33.44 -6.44
CA LEU A 24 22.95 32.67 -7.14
C LEU A 24 23.24 31.16 -7.11
N ASN A 25 24.50 30.77 -7.37
CA ASN A 25 24.89 29.36 -7.38
C ASN A 25 24.77 28.73 -5.99
N GLU A 26 25.25 29.41 -4.94
CA GLU A 26 25.10 28.94 -3.56
C GLU A 26 23.61 28.82 -3.15
N SER A 27 22.75 29.70 -3.65
CA SER A 27 21.30 29.64 -3.40
C SER A 27 20.64 28.47 -4.14
N ILE A 28 21.07 28.17 -5.37
CA ILE A 28 20.63 26.98 -6.12
C ILE A 28 21.07 25.70 -5.42
N ASP A 29 22.33 25.63 -4.98
CA ASP A 29 22.87 24.47 -4.28
C ASP A 29 22.21 24.27 -2.92
N LEU A 30 21.89 25.35 -2.20
CA LEU A 30 21.07 25.30 -1.00
C LEU A 30 19.67 24.74 -1.31
N GLY A 31 18.99 25.24 -2.34
CA GLY A 31 17.68 24.72 -2.76
C GLY A 31 17.72 23.23 -3.08
N ARG A 32 18.75 22.76 -3.80
CA ARG A 32 18.98 21.33 -4.09
C ARG A 32 19.22 20.52 -2.82
N SER A 33 20.02 21.03 -1.90
CA SER A 33 20.34 20.36 -0.64
C SER A 33 19.12 20.23 0.27
N LEU A 34 18.27 21.25 0.33
CA LEU A 34 17.02 21.23 1.10
C LEU A 34 16.03 20.20 0.55
N LEU A 35 15.92 20.07 -0.78
CA LEU A 35 15.12 19.01 -1.41
C LEU A 35 15.65 17.61 -1.08
N ALA A 36 16.97 17.42 -1.08
CA ALA A 36 17.58 16.15 -0.72
C ALA A 36 17.36 15.77 0.76
N GLN A 37 17.08 16.75 1.62
CA GLN A 37 16.77 16.59 3.05
C GLN A 37 15.26 16.54 3.34
N ASP A 38 14.41 16.60 2.30
CA ASP A 38 12.95 16.69 2.41
C ASP A 38 12.42 17.92 3.19
N ASP A 39 13.24 18.99 3.32
CA ASP A 39 12.79 20.27 3.87
C ASP A 39 12.10 21.10 2.77
N LEU A 40 10.90 20.65 2.40
CA LEU A 40 10.10 21.24 1.34
C LEU A 40 9.73 22.72 1.60
N PRO A 41 9.35 23.14 2.82
CA PRO A 41 9.04 24.55 3.09
C PRO A 41 10.24 25.49 2.89
N SER A 42 11.42 25.12 3.39
CA SER A 42 12.63 25.93 3.19
C SER A 42 13.07 25.95 1.74
N ALA A 43 12.97 24.81 1.04
CA ALA A 43 13.26 24.73 -0.39
C ALA A 43 12.34 25.66 -1.20
N ASP A 44 11.04 25.68 -0.90
CA ASP A 44 10.08 26.58 -1.54
C ASP A 44 10.50 28.04 -1.35
N TYR A 45 10.81 28.43 -0.12
CA TYR A 45 11.21 29.80 0.19
C TYR A 45 12.45 30.24 -0.61
N VAL A 46 13.50 29.43 -0.63
CA VAL A 46 14.75 29.74 -1.36
C VAL A 46 14.48 29.82 -2.87
N LEU A 47 13.80 28.83 -3.44
CA LEU A 47 13.55 28.76 -4.88
C LEU A 47 12.59 29.86 -5.35
N SER A 48 11.55 30.18 -4.56
CA SER A 48 10.61 31.27 -4.82
C SER A 48 11.30 32.63 -4.77
N SER A 49 12.26 32.82 -3.86
CA SER A 49 13.09 34.04 -3.81
C SER A 49 13.95 34.19 -5.08
N ILE A 50 14.59 33.11 -5.54
CA ILE A 50 15.37 33.12 -6.78
C ILE A 50 14.47 33.45 -7.98
N LEU A 51 13.32 32.79 -8.12
CA LEU A 51 12.41 32.99 -9.24
C LEU A 51 11.71 34.35 -9.23
N SER A 52 11.56 34.97 -8.06
CA SER A 52 11.05 36.35 -7.96
C SER A 52 12.04 37.36 -8.54
N ALA A 53 13.35 37.15 -8.32
CA ALA A 53 14.40 38.00 -8.87
C ALA A 53 14.76 37.64 -10.33
N LEU A 54 14.72 36.36 -10.67
CA LEU A 54 15.11 35.80 -11.97
C LEU A 54 14.07 34.75 -12.44
N PRO A 55 12.94 35.18 -13.04
CA PRO A 55 11.82 34.30 -13.39
C PRO A 55 12.16 33.18 -14.38
N ASP A 56 13.20 33.38 -15.20
CA ASP A 56 13.66 32.44 -16.23
C ASP A 56 14.98 31.75 -15.86
N GLN A 57 15.32 31.67 -14.57
CA GLN A 57 16.54 30.99 -14.14
C GLN A 57 16.33 29.46 -14.24
N PRO A 58 16.97 28.75 -15.19
CA PRO A 58 16.55 27.39 -15.55
C PRO A 58 16.72 26.36 -14.42
N SER A 59 17.81 26.42 -13.65
CA SER A 59 18.04 25.50 -12.54
C SER A 59 17.03 25.71 -11.41
N ALA A 60 16.62 26.96 -11.13
CA ALA A 60 15.58 27.21 -10.13
C ALA A 60 14.19 26.75 -10.62
N LEU A 61 13.87 26.95 -11.90
CA LEU A 61 12.64 26.42 -12.50
C LEU A 61 12.60 24.88 -12.39
N HIS A 62 13.72 24.22 -12.68
CA HIS A 62 13.86 22.78 -12.56
C HIS A 62 13.63 22.27 -11.13
N LEU A 63 14.35 22.85 -10.16
CA LEU A 63 14.24 22.47 -8.75
C LEU A 63 12.85 22.80 -8.18
N MET A 64 12.23 23.92 -8.58
CA MET A 64 10.85 24.24 -8.21
C MET A 64 9.88 23.23 -8.82
N GLY A 65 10.10 22.80 -10.07
CA GLY A 65 9.32 21.73 -10.69
C GLY A 65 9.42 20.42 -9.88
N ALA A 66 10.62 20.03 -9.49
CA ALA A 66 10.84 18.85 -8.65
C ALA A 66 10.11 18.97 -7.30
N LEU A 67 10.20 20.12 -6.64
CA LEU A 67 9.49 20.44 -5.40
C LEU A 67 7.96 20.30 -5.55
N ARG A 68 7.37 20.93 -6.58
CA ARG A 68 5.93 20.84 -6.84
C ARG A 68 5.50 19.41 -7.10
N ASN A 69 6.32 18.63 -7.81
CA ASN A 69 6.05 17.22 -8.04
C ASN A 69 6.04 16.43 -6.72
N MET A 70 7.03 16.65 -5.83
CA MET A 70 7.09 16.02 -4.51
C MET A 70 5.86 16.35 -3.66
N GLN A 71 5.35 17.59 -3.74
CA GLN A 71 4.12 18.04 -3.09
C GLN A 71 2.82 17.51 -3.72
N GLY A 72 2.90 16.65 -4.75
CA GLY A 72 1.74 16.11 -5.47
C GLY A 72 1.12 17.09 -6.48
N ARG A 73 1.71 18.27 -6.68
CA ARG A 73 1.27 19.31 -7.63
C ARG A 73 1.95 19.08 -9.00
N SER A 74 1.75 17.90 -9.57
CA SER A 74 2.47 17.46 -10.76
C SER A 74 2.13 18.25 -12.04
N ASP A 75 0.92 18.81 -12.16
CA ASP A 75 0.57 19.68 -13.30
C ASP A 75 1.39 20.98 -13.31
N GLU A 76 1.58 21.59 -12.13
CA GLU A 76 2.44 22.77 -12.00
C GLU A 76 3.91 22.44 -12.20
N ALA A 77 4.34 21.28 -11.71
CA ALA A 77 5.69 20.79 -11.95
C ALA A 77 5.99 20.66 -13.44
N LEU A 78 5.02 20.14 -14.21
CA LEU A 78 5.16 19.97 -15.65
C LEU A 78 5.38 21.32 -16.35
N LEU A 79 4.56 22.34 -16.05
CA LEU A 79 4.70 23.67 -16.66
C LEU A 79 6.08 24.29 -16.39
N LEU A 80 6.59 24.15 -15.16
CA LEU A 80 7.90 24.67 -14.76
C LEU A 80 9.04 23.93 -15.48
N MET A 81 8.94 22.61 -15.59
CA MET A 81 9.94 21.78 -16.28
C MET A 81 9.93 21.99 -17.80
N GLU A 82 8.76 22.15 -18.43
CA GLU A 82 8.66 22.48 -19.86
C GLU A 82 9.30 23.84 -20.18
N ARG A 83 9.04 24.85 -19.34
CA ARG A 83 9.70 26.16 -19.45
C ARG A 83 11.21 26.03 -19.28
N CYS A 84 11.65 25.25 -18.29
CA CYS A 84 13.06 24.98 -18.05
C CYS A 84 13.78 24.31 -19.24
N ILE A 85 13.15 23.30 -19.86
CA ILE A 85 13.67 22.59 -21.03
C ILE A 85 13.68 23.51 -22.25
N THR A 86 12.67 24.37 -22.42
CA THR A 86 12.64 25.37 -23.51
C THR A 86 13.83 26.33 -23.43
N LEU A 87 14.22 26.72 -22.22
CA LEU A 87 15.35 27.64 -21.98
C LEU A 87 16.73 26.95 -22.11
N LYS A 88 16.79 25.64 -21.91
CA LYS A 88 18.02 24.83 -21.93
C LYS A 88 17.72 23.41 -22.44
N PRO A 89 17.51 23.26 -23.76
CA PRO A 89 17.17 21.96 -24.35
C PRO A 89 18.31 20.94 -24.30
N GLU A 90 19.55 21.39 -24.09
CA GLU A 90 20.78 20.60 -24.16
C GLU A 90 21.13 19.80 -22.87
N ASP A 91 20.35 19.93 -21.80
CA ASP A 91 20.61 19.27 -20.53
C ASP A 91 19.83 17.95 -20.39
N ALA A 92 20.51 16.83 -20.60
CA ALA A 92 19.91 15.49 -20.60
C ALA A 92 19.19 15.16 -19.28
N ALA A 93 19.70 15.64 -18.13
CA ALA A 93 19.12 15.33 -16.82
C ALA A 93 17.67 15.82 -16.69
N ARG A 94 17.34 16.93 -17.35
CA ARG A 94 15.98 17.52 -17.31
C ARG A 94 14.96 16.65 -18.03
N TRP A 95 15.39 15.95 -19.07
CA TRP A 95 14.55 14.99 -19.79
C TRP A 95 14.26 13.75 -18.94
N ASN A 96 15.22 13.29 -18.14
CA ASN A 96 14.95 12.26 -17.13
C ASN A 96 13.95 12.75 -16.08
N ASP A 97 14.12 13.97 -15.57
CA ASP A 97 13.31 14.45 -14.45
C ASP A 97 11.87 14.81 -14.87
N ILE A 98 11.65 15.37 -16.07
CA ILE A 98 10.29 15.56 -16.61
C ILE A 98 9.60 14.23 -16.91
N GLY A 99 10.36 13.19 -17.30
CA GLY A 99 9.83 11.83 -17.46
C GLY A 99 9.21 11.30 -16.16
N ASN A 100 9.83 11.59 -15.02
CA ASN A 100 9.27 11.22 -13.71
C ASN A 100 7.97 11.98 -13.39
N VAL A 101 7.84 13.25 -13.82
CA VAL A 101 6.58 14.00 -13.70
C VAL A 101 5.49 13.39 -14.57
N TYR A 102 5.80 13.04 -15.82
CA TYR A 102 4.87 12.36 -16.71
C TYR A 102 4.38 11.02 -16.14
N LEU A 103 5.25 10.25 -15.49
CA LEU A 103 4.84 9.03 -14.79
C LEU A 103 3.83 9.30 -13.67
N ARG A 104 4.04 10.33 -12.83
CA ARG A 104 3.08 10.70 -11.78
C ARG A 104 1.73 11.13 -12.36
N LEU A 105 1.75 11.83 -13.49
CA LEU A 105 0.55 12.20 -14.26
C LEU A 105 -0.06 11.02 -15.05
N LYS A 106 0.46 9.80 -14.91
CA LYS A 106 0.06 8.60 -15.66
C LYS A 106 0.18 8.73 -17.18
N ARG A 107 0.94 9.72 -17.67
CA ARG A 107 1.24 9.97 -19.09
C ARG A 107 2.43 9.12 -19.53
N ARG A 108 2.26 7.79 -19.51
CA ARG A 108 3.33 6.81 -19.79
C ARG A 108 4.03 7.02 -21.16
N PRO A 109 3.33 7.29 -22.27
CA PRO A 109 3.99 7.51 -23.57
C PRO A 109 4.95 8.70 -23.55
N ASP A 110 4.55 9.81 -22.92
CA ASP A 110 5.39 11.01 -22.81
C ASP A 110 6.59 10.76 -21.89
N ALA A 111 6.40 9.99 -20.81
CA ALA A 111 7.49 9.58 -19.94
C ALA A 111 8.54 8.76 -20.69
N LEU A 112 8.11 7.77 -21.48
CA LEU A 112 9.01 6.95 -22.30
C LEU A 112 9.81 7.81 -23.29
N ALA A 113 9.12 8.71 -24.01
CA ALA A 113 9.78 9.61 -24.95
C ALA A 113 10.85 10.49 -24.24
N ALA A 114 10.53 11.01 -23.06
CA ALA A 114 11.45 11.83 -22.28
C ALA A 114 12.68 11.05 -21.78
N PHE A 115 12.49 9.85 -21.22
CA PHE A 115 13.63 9.03 -20.79
C PHE A 115 14.49 8.55 -21.98
N THR A 116 13.87 8.15 -23.10
CA THR A 116 14.58 7.81 -24.32
C THR A 116 15.41 9.00 -24.81
N ARG A 117 14.85 10.21 -24.78
CA ARG A 117 15.58 11.42 -25.15
C ARG A 117 16.79 11.67 -24.24
N CYS A 118 16.66 11.46 -22.92
CA CYS A 118 17.79 11.53 -22.00
C CYS A 118 18.90 10.54 -22.38
N VAL A 119 18.55 9.29 -22.72
CA VAL A 119 19.53 8.27 -23.10
C VAL A 119 20.22 8.62 -24.43
N GLU A 120 19.47 9.09 -25.43
CA GLU A 120 20.01 9.51 -26.73
C GLU A 120 20.98 10.69 -26.62
N MET A 121 20.72 11.63 -25.70
CA MET A 121 21.59 12.78 -25.47
C MET A 121 22.90 12.40 -24.78
N GLY A 122 22.96 11.22 -24.13
CA GLY A 122 24.12 10.78 -23.38
C GLY A 122 24.32 11.55 -22.08
N GLY A 123 25.41 11.23 -21.38
CA GLY A 123 25.73 11.84 -20.09
C GLY A 123 26.62 10.92 -19.27
N GLU A 124 26.76 11.25 -17.98
CA GLU A 124 27.48 10.39 -17.05
C GLU A 124 26.76 9.06 -16.83
N ALA A 125 27.51 8.02 -16.49
CA ALA A 125 26.97 6.68 -16.30
C ALA A 125 25.86 6.63 -15.23
N SER A 126 25.94 7.44 -14.17
CA SER A 126 24.95 7.55 -13.11
C SER A 126 23.60 8.09 -13.61
N LEU A 127 23.63 9.11 -14.46
CA LEU A 127 22.43 9.67 -15.10
C LEU A 127 21.81 8.65 -16.07
N LEU A 128 22.64 8.02 -16.90
CA LEU A 128 22.16 7.03 -17.87
C LEU A 128 21.60 5.78 -17.18
N ALA A 129 22.21 5.34 -16.08
CA ALA A 129 21.65 4.29 -15.23
C ALA A 129 20.26 4.69 -14.70
N SER A 130 20.13 5.90 -14.17
CA SER A 130 18.83 6.43 -13.70
C SER A 130 17.77 6.47 -14.81
N ALA A 131 18.13 6.89 -16.02
CA ALA A 131 17.22 6.92 -17.16
C ALA A 131 16.80 5.51 -17.62
N HIS A 132 17.74 4.56 -17.70
CA HIS A 132 17.44 3.16 -18.02
C HIS A 132 16.57 2.48 -16.96
N TYR A 133 16.83 2.74 -15.67
CA TYR A 133 15.94 2.29 -14.60
C TYR A 133 14.52 2.85 -14.76
N ASN A 134 14.38 4.15 -15.07
CA ASN A 134 13.08 4.77 -15.26
C ASN A 134 12.35 4.26 -16.51
N LEU A 135 13.06 3.97 -17.60
CA LEU A 135 12.52 3.27 -18.79
C LEU A 135 11.96 1.90 -18.41
N GLY A 136 12.76 1.09 -17.68
CA GLY A 136 12.32 -0.23 -17.24
C GLY A 136 11.07 -0.16 -16.36
N ARG A 137 11.04 0.79 -15.43
CA ARG A 137 9.87 1.02 -14.55
C ARG A 137 8.63 1.46 -15.34
N ALA A 138 8.79 2.25 -16.39
CA ALA A 138 7.69 2.74 -17.21
C ALA A 138 7.02 1.63 -18.04
N VAL A 139 7.77 0.61 -18.45
CA VAL A 139 7.26 -0.51 -19.28
C VAL A 139 6.97 -1.79 -18.51
N LEU A 140 7.44 -1.96 -17.28
CA LEU A 140 7.38 -3.21 -16.50
C LEU A 140 6.02 -3.94 -16.51
N ALA A 141 4.93 -3.20 -16.35
CA ALA A 141 3.59 -3.80 -16.31
C ALA A 141 3.09 -4.28 -17.70
N ALA A 142 3.56 -3.65 -18.78
CA ALA A 142 3.12 -3.94 -20.14
C ALA A 142 4.07 -4.90 -20.87
N ASP A 143 5.37 -4.79 -20.62
CA ASP A 143 6.42 -5.58 -21.26
C ASP A 143 7.56 -5.84 -20.25
N PRO A 144 7.47 -6.93 -19.46
CA PRO A 144 8.50 -7.27 -18.49
C PRO A 144 9.83 -7.67 -19.13
N ILE A 145 9.84 -8.09 -20.41
CA ILE A 145 11.06 -8.44 -21.15
C ILE A 145 11.84 -7.16 -21.50
N ALA A 146 11.16 -6.15 -22.04
CA ALA A 146 11.77 -4.85 -22.29
C ALA A 146 12.21 -4.15 -20.99
N ALA A 147 11.47 -4.35 -19.91
CA ALA A 147 11.84 -3.84 -18.60
C ALA A 147 13.14 -4.48 -18.09
N GLU A 148 13.25 -5.82 -18.16
CA GLU A 148 14.48 -6.54 -17.81
C GLU A 148 15.68 -6.00 -18.59
N ALA A 149 15.57 -5.84 -19.91
CA ALA A 149 16.66 -5.32 -20.73
C ALA A 149 17.11 -3.93 -20.25
N SER A 150 16.15 -3.06 -19.93
CA SER A 150 16.42 -1.71 -19.42
C SER A 150 17.10 -1.75 -18.04
N PHE A 151 16.63 -2.59 -17.12
CA PHE A 151 17.25 -2.74 -15.80
C PHE A 151 18.67 -3.31 -15.89
N ARG A 152 18.92 -4.28 -16.78
CA ARG A 152 20.27 -4.82 -17.01
C ARG A 152 21.23 -3.77 -17.57
N LEU A 153 20.77 -2.91 -18.48
CA LEU A 153 21.56 -1.78 -18.97
C LEU A 153 21.89 -0.80 -17.83
N SER A 154 20.92 -0.48 -16.98
CA SER A 154 21.15 0.35 -15.79
C SER A 154 22.20 -0.26 -14.85
N ILE A 155 22.10 -1.57 -14.56
CA ILE A 155 23.05 -2.31 -13.73
C ILE A 155 24.45 -2.34 -14.36
N ALA A 156 24.55 -2.47 -15.68
CA ALA A 156 25.84 -2.46 -16.37
C ALA A 156 26.53 -1.09 -16.28
N LEU A 157 25.76 0.00 -16.21
CA LEU A 157 26.26 1.37 -16.06
C LEU A 157 26.60 1.72 -14.61
N SER A 158 25.79 1.28 -13.65
CA SER A 158 25.99 1.49 -12.22
C SER A 158 25.56 0.24 -11.44
N PRO A 159 26.49 -0.71 -11.20
CA PRO A 159 26.21 -1.94 -10.47
C PRO A 159 25.74 -1.71 -9.03
N GLU A 160 26.10 -0.59 -8.42
CA GLU A 160 25.71 -0.18 -7.08
C GLU A 160 24.32 0.45 -7.01
N PHE A 161 23.66 0.70 -8.15
CA PHE A 161 22.33 1.31 -8.16
C PHE A 161 21.23 0.31 -7.80
N GLY A 162 21.05 0.07 -6.50
CA GLY A 162 20.17 -0.97 -5.95
C GLY A 162 18.73 -0.94 -6.49
N LEU A 163 18.19 0.22 -6.83
CA LEU A 163 16.84 0.35 -7.43
C LEU A 163 16.71 -0.45 -8.73
N SER A 164 17.80 -0.58 -9.49
CA SER A 164 17.83 -1.33 -10.74
C SER A 164 17.82 -2.83 -10.52
N TRP A 165 18.52 -3.32 -9.48
CA TRP A 165 18.45 -4.71 -9.05
C TRP A 165 17.05 -5.09 -8.56
N TYR A 166 16.40 -4.16 -7.84
CA TYR A 166 15.01 -4.33 -7.43
C TYR A 166 14.01 -4.26 -8.61
N GLY A 167 14.26 -3.42 -9.61
CA GLY A 167 13.50 -3.43 -10.86
C GLY A 167 13.65 -4.75 -11.61
N LEU A 168 14.90 -5.24 -11.71
CA LEU A 168 15.23 -6.51 -12.35
C LEU A 168 14.53 -7.69 -11.67
N SER A 169 14.48 -7.73 -10.33
CA SER A 169 13.81 -8.81 -9.62
C SER A 169 12.31 -8.86 -9.97
N GLN A 170 11.64 -7.72 -10.00
CA GLN A 170 10.22 -7.64 -10.40
C GLN A 170 10.02 -8.07 -11.85
N ALA A 171 10.89 -7.63 -12.78
CA ALA A 171 10.81 -8.01 -14.18
C ALA A 171 10.98 -9.52 -14.39
N LEU A 172 11.90 -10.15 -13.65
CA LEU A 172 12.13 -11.59 -13.69
C LEU A 172 10.98 -12.39 -13.07
N ILE A 173 10.45 -11.93 -11.92
CA ILE A 173 9.31 -12.56 -11.26
C ILE A 173 8.05 -12.50 -12.14
N ASN A 174 7.79 -11.37 -12.80
CA ASN A 174 6.67 -11.22 -13.73
C ASN A 174 6.79 -12.11 -14.99
N GLN A 175 7.97 -12.67 -15.25
CA GLN A 175 8.22 -13.65 -16.31
C GLN A 175 8.27 -15.10 -15.78
N ASP A 176 7.82 -15.34 -14.54
CA ASP A 176 7.93 -16.63 -13.83
C ASP A 176 9.38 -17.14 -13.63
N ARG A 177 10.41 -16.28 -13.82
CA ARG A 177 11.83 -16.58 -13.60
C ARG A 177 12.24 -16.28 -12.16
N ILE A 178 11.53 -16.90 -11.22
CA ILE A 178 11.53 -16.52 -9.81
C ILE A 178 12.93 -16.65 -9.16
N ALA A 179 13.69 -17.72 -9.48
CA ALA A 179 15.00 -17.96 -8.86
C ALA A 179 16.01 -16.83 -9.15
N GLU A 180 16.09 -16.42 -10.41
CA GLU A 180 16.93 -15.29 -10.82
C GLU A 180 16.41 -13.97 -10.23
N GLY A 181 15.08 -13.84 -10.09
CA GLY A 181 14.46 -12.71 -9.42
C GLY A 181 14.89 -12.59 -7.95
N VAL A 182 14.96 -13.71 -7.23
CA VAL A 182 15.46 -13.74 -5.84
C VAL A 182 16.93 -13.35 -5.75
N ASP A 183 17.77 -13.84 -6.65
CA ASP A 183 19.19 -13.45 -6.69
C ASP A 183 19.34 -11.94 -6.92
N ALA A 184 18.60 -11.37 -7.88
CA ALA A 184 18.58 -9.94 -8.15
C ALA A 184 18.07 -9.13 -6.93
N CYS A 185 17.05 -9.64 -6.24
CA CYS A 185 16.50 -9.00 -5.05
C CYS A 185 17.49 -9.05 -3.86
N GLY A 186 18.22 -10.16 -3.70
CA GLY A 186 19.30 -10.30 -2.71
C GLY A 186 20.41 -9.26 -2.92
N ARG A 187 20.76 -8.96 -4.18
CA ARG A 187 21.68 -7.86 -4.52
C ARG A 187 21.10 -6.49 -4.16
N ALA A 188 19.81 -6.27 -4.42
CA ALA A 188 19.14 -5.02 -4.07
C ALA A 188 19.18 -4.74 -2.56
N ILE A 189 18.98 -5.75 -1.70
CA ILE A 189 19.04 -5.59 -0.24
C ILE A 189 20.42 -5.14 0.24
N VAL A 190 21.49 -5.75 -0.29
CA VAL A 190 22.87 -5.38 0.11
C VAL A 190 23.15 -3.91 -0.22
N LEU A 191 22.59 -3.41 -1.32
CA LEU A 191 22.82 -2.05 -1.82
C LEU A 191 21.84 -1.02 -1.21
N MET A 192 20.63 -1.45 -0.85
CA MET A 192 19.57 -0.61 -0.30
C MET A 192 18.81 -1.42 0.76
N PRO A 193 19.30 -1.48 2.00
CA PRO A 193 18.62 -2.20 3.07
C PRO A 193 17.42 -1.38 3.57
N THR A 194 16.36 -1.31 2.77
CA THR A 194 15.07 -0.72 3.16
C THR A 194 14.08 -1.81 3.57
N SER A 195 13.10 -1.49 4.42
CA SER A 195 12.03 -2.41 4.83
C SER A 195 11.28 -3.00 3.62
N ALA A 196 11.02 -2.17 2.59
CA ALA A 196 10.36 -2.62 1.35
C ALA A 196 11.17 -3.68 0.59
N SER A 197 12.49 -3.49 0.46
CA SER A 197 13.35 -4.49 -0.21
C SER A 197 13.48 -5.80 0.57
N ARG A 198 13.44 -5.75 1.91
CA ARG A 198 13.47 -6.95 2.77
C ARG A 198 12.18 -7.76 2.65
N GLU A 199 11.03 -7.10 2.69
CA GLU A 199 9.72 -7.75 2.50
C GLU A 199 9.63 -8.50 1.17
N LEU A 200 10.16 -7.92 0.10
CA LEU A 200 10.11 -8.52 -1.24
C LEU A 200 10.98 -9.76 -1.38
N VAL A 201 12.14 -9.80 -0.71
CA VAL A 201 12.93 -11.03 -0.62
C VAL A 201 12.18 -12.10 0.14
N ALA A 202 11.60 -11.77 1.29
CA ALA A 202 10.85 -12.75 2.05
C ALA A 202 9.69 -13.34 1.21
N ARG A 203 8.91 -12.49 0.53
CA ARG A 203 7.83 -12.93 -0.37
C ARG A 203 8.33 -13.79 -1.52
N ALA A 204 9.46 -13.42 -2.12
CA ALA A 204 10.03 -14.16 -3.24
C ALA A 204 10.62 -15.51 -2.81
N LEU A 205 11.29 -15.59 -1.64
CA LEU A 205 11.75 -16.83 -1.02
C LEU A 205 10.57 -17.77 -0.74
N ILE A 206 9.46 -17.24 -0.20
CA ILE A 206 8.27 -18.05 0.03
C ILE A 206 7.67 -18.55 -1.30
N HIS A 207 7.61 -17.70 -2.33
CA HIS A 207 7.14 -18.11 -3.65
C HIS A 207 7.99 -19.24 -4.27
N LEU A 208 9.29 -19.25 -4.01
CA LEU A 208 10.20 -20.33 -4.41
C LEU A 208 10.06 -21.62 -3.58
N GLY A 209 9.24 -21.64 -2.53
CA GLY A 209 9.20 -22.72 -1.56
C GLY A 209 10.44 -22.79 -0.66
N GLN A 210 11.28 -21.75 -0.67
CA GLN A 210 12.45 -21.58 0.20
C GLN A 210 12.04 -21.02 1.57
N THR A 211 11.13 -21.74 2.23
CA THR A 211 10.48 -21.30 3.47
C THR A 211 11.47 -21.14 4.62
N LYS A 212 12.51 -21.99 4.71
CA LYS A 212 13.51 -21.91 5.78
C LYS A 212 14.35 -20.63 5.67
N GLU A 213 14.72 -20.28 4.45
CA GLU A 213 15.46 -19.06 4.15
C GLU A 213 14.60 -17.82 4.44
N ALA A 214 13.31 -17.86 4.09
CA ALA A 214 12.37 -16.79 4.41
C ALA A 214 12.19 -16.61 5.93
N ILE A 215 12.08 -17.69 6.69
CA ILE A 215 12.01 -17.67 8.16
C ILE A 215 13.26 -17.01 8.73
N ASN A 216 14.46 -17.48 8.34
CA ASN A 216 15.71 -16.90 8.83
C ASN A 216 15.81 -15.42 8.45
N HIS A 217 15.35 -15.02 7.26
CA HIS A 217 15.31 -13.61 6.86
C HIS A 217 14.43 -12.76 7.78
N TYR A 218 13.21 -13.23 8.07
CA TYR A 218 12.31 -12.54 9.01
C TYR A 218 12.86 -12.52 10.44
N GLU A 219 13.47 -13.61 10.92
CA GLU A 219 14.07 -13.67 12.25
C GLU A 219 15.20 -12.64 12.40
N GLN A 220 16.11 -12.54 11.42
CA GLN A 220 17.18 -11.55 11.43
C GLN A 220 16.63 -10.13 11.40
N TRP A 221 15.60 -9.87 10.60
CA TRP A 221 14.97 -8.55 10.54
C TRP A 221 14.22 -8.21 11.84
N LEU A 222 13.58 -9.18 12.48
CA LEU A 222 12.89 -9.00 13.76
C LEU A 222 13.88 -8.68 14.90
N LEU A 223 15.16 -9.05 14.80
CA LEU A 223 16.18 -8.60 15.76
C LEU A 223 16.41 -7.08 15.70
N GLU A 224 16.26 -6.48 14.52
CA GLU A 224 16.40 -5.04 14.30
C GLU A 224 15.10 -4.29 14.66
N GLU A 225 13.93 -4.91 14.39
CA GLU A 225 12.60 -4.33 14.62
C GLU A 225 11.70 -5.28 15.44
N PRO A 226 11.95 -5.48 16.76
CA PRO A 226 11.31 -6.53 17.56
C PRO A 226 9.80 -6.39 17.73
N GLU A 227 9.28 -5.17 17.58
CA GLU A 227 7.86 -4.84 17.75
C GLU A 227 7.15 -4.63 16.40
N ASN A 228 7.80 -4.92 15.26
CA ASN A 228 7.17 -4.74 13.96
C ASN A 228 6.07 -5.81 13.75
N PRO A 229 4.79 -5.41 13.70
CA PRO A 229 3.68 -6.36 13.68
C PRO A 229 3.59 -7.11 12.35
N LEU A 230 4.11 -6.55 11.25
CA LEU A 230 4.18 -7.21 9.94
C LEU A 230 5.18 -8.37 9.97
N LEU A 231 6.35 -8.18 10.57
CA LEU A 231 7.34 -9.24 10.73
C LEU A 231 6.82 -10.35 11.64
N MET A 232 6.22 -9.99 12.76
CA MET A 232 5.63 -10.95 13.69
C MET A 232 4.53 -11.79 13.01
N HIS A 233 3.65 -11.16 12.23
CA HIS A 233 2.58 -11.85 11.51
C HIS A 233 3.12 -12.80 10.44
N HIS A 234 4.02 -12.34 9.57
CA HIS A 234 4.59 -13.20 8.53
C HIS A 234 5.49 -14.30 9.09
N LEU A 235 6.24 -14.04 10.16
CA LEU A 235 7.04 -15.09 10.81
C LEU A 235 6.13 -16.14 11.45
N ALA A 236 5.06 -15.73 12.13
CA ALA A 236 4.04 -16.65 12.65
C ALA A 236 3.43 -17.47 11.51
N ALA A 237 3.11 -16.85 10.36
CA ALA A 237 2.61 -17.55 9.18
C ALA A 237 3.50 -18.69 8.68
N LEU A 238 4.82 -18.53 8.81
CA LEU A 238 5.78 -19.52 8.33
C LEU A 238 6.22 -20.54 9.38
N THR A 239 6.10 -20.21 10.67
CA THR A 239 6.66 -21.02 11.78
C THR A 239 5.60 -21.70 12.62
N ASP A 240 4.47 -21.04 12.84
CA ASP A 240 3.38 -21.51 13.70
C ASP A 240 2.03 -20.90 13.25
N PRO A 241 1.53 -21.29 12.07
CA PRO A 241 0.37 -20.66 11.43
C PRO A 241 -0.94 -20.82 12.23
N ASP A 242 -0.99 -21.81 13.12
CA ASP A 242 -2.16 -22.15 13.94
C ASP A 242 -2.07 -21.55 15.36
N ARG A 243 -1.01 -20.78 15.67
CA ARG A 243 -0.77 -20.23 17.02
C ARG A 243 -1.84 -19.26 17.48
N SER A 244 -2.40 -18.50 16.55
CA SER A 244 -3.31 -17.39 16.82
C SER A 244 -4.62 -17.58 16.07
N GLU A 245 -5.73 -17.29 16.74
CA GLU A 245 -7.08 -17.34 16.15
C GLU A 245 -7.29 -16.28 15.06
N ARG A 246 -6.45 -15.24 15.00
CA ARG A 246 -6.43 -14.19 13.97
C ARG A 246 -5.13 -13.38 14.01
N ALA A 247 -4.90 -12.58 12.97
CA ALA A 247 -3.85 -11.57 12.96
C ALA A 247 -4.08 -10.51 14.05
N SER A 248 -3.00 -9.92 14.56
CA SER A 248 -3.08 -8.91 15.64
C SER A 248 -3.69 -7.59 15.15
N ASP A 249 -4.29 -6.83 16.07
CA ASP A 249 -4.85 -5.50 15.74
C ASP A 249 -3.77 -4.57 15.18
N ALA A 250 -2.59 -4.56 15.81
CA ALA A 250 -1.44 -3.77 15.37
C ALA A 250 -0.99 -4.11 13.94
N TYR A 251 -1.06 -5.38 13.54
CA TYR A 251 -0.76 -5.79 12.16
C TYR A 251 -1.79 -5.22 11.19
N ILE A 252 -3.08 -5.46 11.46
CA ILE A 252 -4.17 -5.01 10.60
C ILE A 252 -4.14 -3.49 10.46
N GLU A 253 -4.04 -2.75 11.58
CA GLU A 253 -3.94 -1.27 11.57
C GLU A 253 -2.76 -0.78 10.74
N SER A 254 -1.55 -1.30 11.01
CA SER A 254 -0.33 -0.88 10.30
C SER A 254 -0.40 -1.13 8.81
N VAL A 255 -0.87 -2.31 8.38
CA VAL A 255 -1.02 -2.63 6.96
C VAL A 255 -2.00 -1.67 6.32
N PHE A 256 -3.21 -1.54 6.86
CA PHE A 256 -4.27 -0.84 6.17
C PHE A 256 -4.16 0.69 6.24
N ASP A 257 -3.63 1.26 7.32
CA ASP A 257 -3.37 2.71 7.38
C ASP A 257 -2.32 3.13 6.32
N ASN A 258 -1.29 2.31 6.12
CA ASN A 258 -0.28 2.56 5.09
C ASN A 258 -0.81 2.42 3.66
N PHE A 259 -1.87 1.62 3.45
CA PHE A 259 -2.44 1.39 2.13
C PHE A 259 -3.66 2.24 1.79
N ALA A 260 -4.34 2.82 2.80
CA ALA A 260 -5.68 3.42 2.68
C ALA A 260 -5.87 4.35 1.48
N VAL A 261 -4.95 5.30 1.27
CA VAL A 261 -5.05 6.30 0.18
C VAL A 261 -4.99 5.65 -1.21
N SER A 262 -4.23 4.56 -1.35
CA SER A 262 -4.02 3.86 -2.62
C SER A 262 -4.94 2.66 -2.83
N PHE A 263 -5.72 2.29 -1.81
CA PHE A 263 -6.37 0.98 -1.71
C PHE A 263 -7.33 0.69 -2.88
N ASP A 264 -8.28 1.60 -3.13
CA ASP A 264 -9.24 1.49 -4.23
C ASP A 264 -8.55 1.29 -5.59
N SER A 265 -7.49 2.07 -5.85
CA SER A 265 -6.78 1.99 -7.13
C SER A 265 -6.09 0.64 -7.31
N LYS A 266 -5.56 0.06 -6.24
CA LYS A 266 -4.96 -1.28 -6.26
C LYS A 266 -6.01 -2.37 -6.44
N LEU A 267 -7.15 -2.26 -5.77
CA LEU A 267 -8.24 -3.23 -5.94
C LEU A 267 -8.81 -3.24 -7.36
N ALA A 268 -8.89 -2.07 -8.00
CA ALA A 268 -9.31 -1.98 -9.40
C ALA A 268 -8.37 -2.75 -10.36
N GLU A 269 -7.07 -2.77 -10.07
CA GLU A 269 -6.08 -3.54 -10.85
C GLU A 269 -6.24 -5.06 -10.64
N LEU A 270 -6.72 -5.48 -9.47
CA LEU A 270 -6.92 -6.89 -9.10
C LEU A 270 -8.25 -7.47 -9.59
N ARG A 271 -9.11 -6.73 -10.30
CA ARG A 271 -10.49 -7.14 -10.64
C ARG A 271 -11.22 -7.70 -9.41
N TYR A 272 -11.22 -6.91 -8.35
CA TYR A 272 -11.82 -7.27 -7.07
C TYR A 272 -13.35 -7.20 -7.14
N ASP A 273 -14.01 -8.35 -7.03
CA ASP A 273 -15.46 -8.48 -7.28
C ASP A 273 -16.29 -8.68 -6.00
N SER A 274 -15.66 -8.85 -4.83
CA SER A 274 -16.37 -9.20 -3.58
C SER A 274 -17.54 -8.27 -3.20
N PRO A 275 -17.44 -6.92 -3.31
CA PRO A 275 -18.55 -6.02 -2.98
C PRO A 275 -19.78 -6.27 -3.87
N GLU A 276 -19.57 -6.44 -5.17
CA GLU A 276 -20.63 -6.74 -6.15
C GLU A 276 -21.20 -8.14 -5.94
N LEU A 277 -20.36 -9.14 -5.65
CA LEU A 277 -20.81 -10.51 -5.34
C LEU A 277 -21.75 -10.52 -4.13
N VAL A 278 -21.39 -9.82 -3.06
CA VAL A 278 -22.23 -9.74 -1.87
C VAL A 278 -23.49 -8.91 -2.11
N ALA A 279 -23.41 -7.77 -2.80
CA ALA A 279 -24.59 -6.96 -3.13
C ALA A 279 -25.60 -7.74 -4.00
N ASN A 280 -25.11 -8.55 -4.94
CA ASN A 280 -25.93 -9.43 -5.77
C ASN A 280 -26.59 -10.57 -4.97
N ALA A 281 -25.93 -11.11 -3.95
CA ALA A 281 -26.56 -12.06 -3.04
C ALA A 281 -27.55 -11.38 -2.10
N PHE A 282 -27.21 -10.18 -1.61
CA PHE A 282 -28.06 -9.37 -0.73
C PHE A 282 -29.40 -9.02 -1.39
N SER A 283 -29.37 -8.52 -2.62
CA SER A 283 -30.59 -8.17 -3.37
C SER A 283 -31.50 -9.37 -3.68
N LYS A 284 -30.98 -10.61 -3.69
CA LYS A 284 -31.81 -11.81 -3.82
C LYS A 284 -32.58 -12.14 -2.53
N ILE A 285 -32.03 -11.77 -1.38
CA ILE A 285 -32.67 -11.94 -0.07
C ILE A 285 -33.64 -10.78 0.20
N TYR A 286 -33.22 -9.56 -0.15
CA TYR A 286 -33.97 -8.32 0.01
C TYR A 286 -34.28 -7.72 -1.37
N PRO A 287 -35.28 -8.22 -2.11
CA PRO A 287 -35.53 -7.83 -3.50
C PRO A 287 -36.04 -6.40 -3.68
N VAL A 288 -36.46 -5.72 -2.61
CA VAL A 288 -36.99 -4.37 -2.65
C VAL A 288 -36.14 -3.46 -1.77
N ALA A 289 -35.60 -2.39 -2.36
CA ALA A 289 -34.88 -1.35 -1.65
C ALA A 289 -35.88 -0.34 -1.06
N ASN A 290 -36.10 -0.41 0.25
CA ASN A 290 -37.09 0.42 0.96
C ASN A 290 -36.50 1.30 2.07
N SER A 291 -35.16 1.35 2.19
CA SER A 291 -34.46 2.13 3.22
C SER A 291 -34.98 1.87 4.66
N ASP A 292 -35.26 0.60 4.97
CA ASP A 292 -35.89 0.17 6.22
C ASP A 292 -35.00 -0.74 7.09
N LEU A 293 -33.83 -1.16 6.58
CA LEU A 293 -32.92 -2.08 7.27
C LEU A 293 -31.84 -1.35 8.06
N ASP A 294 -31.49 -1.87 9.24
CA ASP A 294 -30.23 -1.56 9.91
C ASP A 294 -29.16 -2.55 9.43
N ILE A 295 -28.14 -2.04 8.73
CA ILE A 295 -27.09 -2.86 8.10
C ILE A 295 -25.73 -2.53 8.72
N ILE A 296 -24.95 -3.56 9.02
CA ILE A 296 -23.54 -3.42 9.42
C ILE A 296 -22.61 -3.92 8.31
N ASP A 297 -21.68 -3.07 7.91
CA ASP A 297 -20.53 -3.39 7.05
C ASP A 297 -19.31 -3.64 7.95
N ALA A 298 -19.05 -4.90 8.25
CA ALA A 298 -18.03 -5.35 9.19
C ALA A 298 -16.68 -5.57 8.49
N GLY A 299 -15.67 -4.79 8.89
CA GLY A 299 -14.43 -4.66 8.12
C GLY A 299 -14.66 -3.85 6.85
N CYS A 300 -15.29 -2.69 6.97
CA CYS A 300 -15.78 -1.92 5.83
C CYS A 300 -14.68 -1.41 4.90
N GLY A 301 -13.42 -1.37 5.34
CA GLY A 301 -12.29 -0.86 4.56
C GLY A 301 -12.56 0.58 4.09
N THR A 302 -12.32 0.84 2.80
CA THR A 302 -12.64 2.13 2.16
C THR A 302 -14.13 2.31 1.81
N GLY A 303 -14.99 1.42 2.30
CA GLY A 303 -16.44 1.49 2.18
C GLY A 303 -17.00 1.16 0.80
N LEU A 304 -16.39 0.21 0.08
CA LEU A 304 -16.85 -0.18 -1.27
C LEU A 304 -18.24 -0.82 -1.27
N CYS A 305 -18.60 -1.53 -0.19
CA CYS A 305 -19.94 -2.10 -0.04
C CYS A 305 -21.01 -1.04 0.25
N GLY A 306 -20.64 0.08 0.87
CA GLY A 306 -21.60 1.07 1.37
C GLY A 306 -22.57 1.59 0.31
N PRO A 307 -22.10 2.15 -0.82
CA PRO A 307 -22.98 2.64 -1.88
C PRO A 307 -23.89 1.57 -2.49
N LEU A 308 -23.44 0.31 -2.51
CA LEU A 308 -24.21 -0.82 -3.04
C LEU A 308 -25.35 -1.22 -2.10
N LEU A 309 -25.22 -0.96 -0.80
CA LEU A 309 -26.19 -1.32 0.24
C LEU A 309 -27.09 -0.15 0.67
N ALA A 310 -26.62 1.08 0.46
CA ALA A 310 -27.31 2.31 0.85
C ALA A 310 -28.80 2.38 0.45
N PRO A 311 -29.25 1.88 -0.73
CA PRO A 311 -30.68 1.91 -1.08
C PRO A 311 -31.59 1.15 -0.10
N TRP A 312 -31.08 0.12 0.58
CA TRP A 312 -31.83 -0.68 1.56
C TRP A 312 -31.68 -0.18 3.00
N ALA A 313 -30.64 0.59 3.28
CA ALA A 313 -30.29 0.98 4.63
C ALA A 313 -31.15 2.15 5.11
N ARG A 314 -31.89 1.94 6.21
CA ARG A 314 -32.30 3.03 7.10
C ARG A 314 -31.09 3.58 7.84
N ARG A 315 -30.25 2.67 8.32
CA ARG A 315 -28.99 2.93 9.00
C ARG A 315 -27.93 2.00 8.43
N LEU A 316 -26.82 2.59 8.01
CA LEU A 316 -25.66 1.84 7.54
C LEU A 316 -24.47 2.16 8.46
N SER A 317 -24.13 1.21 9.31
CA SER A 317 -22.99 1.31 10.22
C SER A 317 -21.77 0.65 9.57
N GLY A 318 -20.60 1.26 9.69
CA GLY A 318 -19.33 0.66 9.28
C GLY A 318 -18.39 0.50 10.46
N VAL A 319 -17.63 -0.60 10.49
CA VAL A 319 -16.59 -0.84 11.49
C VAL A 319 -15.31 -1.32 10.82
N ASP A 320 -14.18 -0.75 11.22
CA ASP A 320 -12.84 -1.15 10.77
C ASP A 320 -11.81 -0.84 11.85
N LEU A 321 -10.68 -1.55 11.83
CA LEU A 321 -9.56 -1.25 12.73
C LEU A 321 -8.74 -0.05 12.23
N SER A 322 -8.65 0.17 10.92
CA SER A 322 -7.83 1.22 10.32
C SER A 322 -8.54 2.58 10.30
N ALA A 323 -7.90 3.58 10.90
CA ALA A 323 -8.40 4.95 10.87
C ALA A 323 -8.35 5.53 9.45
N GLY A 324 -7.30 5.22 8.69
CA GLY A 324 -7.15 5.65 7.30
C GLY A 324 -8.24 5.08 6.40
N MET A 325 -8.61 3.81 6.59
CA MET A 325 -9.72 3.18 5.87
C MET A 325 -11.06 3.86 6.16
N LEU A 326 -11.36 4.10 7.44
CA LEU A 326 -12.58 4.81 7.85
C LEU A 326 -12.64 6.23 7.29
N GLU A 327 -11.51 6.94 7.18
CA GLU A 327 -11.46 8.24 6.53
C GLU A 327 -11.89 8.14 5.05
N GLN A 328 -11.44 7.11 4.32
CA GLN A 328 -11.90 6.88 2.95
C GLN A 328 -13.37 6.46 2.89
N ALA A 329 -13.83 5.59 3.78
CA ALA A 329 -15.23 5.18 3.86
C ALA A 329 -16.15 6.39 4.12
N SER A 330 -15.73 7.34 4.95
CA SER A 330 -16.50 8.57 5.24
C SER A 330 -16.77 9.39 3.98
N LYS A 331 -15.82 9.39 3.02
CA LYS A 331 -15.94 10.12 1.73
C LYS A 331 -17.03 9.53 0.83
N ARG A 332 -17.52 8.31 1.12
CA ARG A 332 -18.66 7.73 0.41
C ARG A 332 -19.97 8.45 0.71
N GLY A 333 -20.08 9.10 1.87
CA GLY A 333 -21.26 9.87 2.27
C GLY A 333 -22.54 9.05 2.50
N VAL A 334 -22.43 7.73 2.66
CA VAL A 334 -23.56 6.80 2.82
C VAL A 334 -23.64 6.14 4.21
N TYR A 335 -22.55 6.17 4.97
CA TYR A 335 -22.51 5.59 6.31
C TYR A 335 -23.13 6.54 7.34
N SER A 336 -24.06 6.03 8.13
CA SER A 336 -24.66 6.75 9.26
C SER A 336 -23.67 6.92 10.41
N GLU A 337 -22.79 5.94 10.58
CA GLU A 337 -21.72 5.94 11.58
C GLU A 337 -20.54 5.09 11.11
N LEU A 338 -19.35 5.43 11.60
CA LEU A 338 -18.10 4.74 11.33
C LEU A 338 -17.34 4.56 12.65
N ASN A 339 -17.00 3.31 12.98
CA ASN A 339 -16.44 2.94 14.27
C ASN A 339 -15.05 2.34 14.11
N LYS A 340 -14.03 2.97 14.74
CA LYS A 340 -12.69 2.39 14.84
C LYS A 340 -12.67 1.32 15.93
N ARG A 341 -12.90 0.06 15.55
CA ARG A 341 -12.95 -1.06 16.51
C ARG A 341 -12.71 -2.40 15.84
N GLU A 342 -12.23 -3.36 16.63
CA GLU A 342 -12.16 -4.75 16.20
C GLU A 342 -13.57 -5.33 16.00
N ILE A 343 -13.77 -6.10 14.93
CA ILE A 343 -15.08 -6.59 14.46
C ILE A 343 -15.80 -7.41 15.54
N VAL A 344 -15.16 -8.42 16.12
CA VAL A 344 -15.79 -9.30 17.11
C VAL A 344 -16.16 -8.53 18.38
N CYS A 345 -15.28 -7.65 18.86
CA CYS A 345 -15.57 -6.75 19.97
C CYS A 345 -16.75 -5.82 19.68
N PHE A 346 -16.78 -5.22 18.48
CA PHE A 346 -17.87 -4.35 18.08
C PHE A 346 -19.21 -5.09 18.06
N LEU A 347 -19.27 -6.25 17.40
CA LEU A 347 -20.53 -7.02 17.28
C LEU A 347 -21.07 -7.47 18.65
N ASN A 348 -20.19 -7.85 19.59
CA ASN A 348 -20.61 -8.22 20.94
C ASN A 348 -21.20 -7.05 21.75
N ASP A 349 -20.78 -5.81 21.46
CA ASP A 349 -21.30 -4.61 22.12
C ASP A 349 -22.66 -4.16 21.54
N HIS A 350 -23.11 -4.72 20.41
CA HIS A 350 -24.31 -4.29 19.67
C HIS A 350 -25.31 -5.45 19.48
N PRO A 351 -25.83 -6.06 20.57
CA PRO A 351 -26.70 -7.23 20.48
C PRO A 351 -28.06 -6.89 19.84
N HIS A 352 -28.50 -7.73 18.90
CA HIS A 352 -29.80 -7.61 18.22
C HIS A 352 -30.04 -6.26 17.51
N GLU A 353 -28.98 -5.66 16.98
CA GLU A 353 -29.01 -4.31 16.43
C GLU A 353 -29.15 -4.25 14.90
N PHE A 354 -28.82 -5.32 14.19
CA PHE A 354 -28.75 -5.31 12.72
C PHE A 354 -29.69 -6.32 12.09
N ASP A 355 -30.36 -5.94 11.01
CA ASP A 355 -31.18 -6.85 10.18
C ASP A 355 -30.30 -7.64 9.20
N ALA A 356 -29.18 -7.05 8.80
CA ALA A 356 -28.20 -7.71 7.97
C ALA A 356 -26.77 -7.30 8.29
N MET A 357 -25.85 -8.25 8.12
CA MET A 357 -24.42 -8.06 8.30
C MET A 357 -23.66 -8.47 7.05
N ILE A 358 -22.75 -7.61 6.61
CA ILE A 358 -21.86 -7.82 5.47
C ILE A 358 -20.41 -7.86 5.96
N CYS A 359 -19.59 -8.76 5.44
CA CYS A 359 -18.16 -8.81 5.76
C CYS A 359 -17.35 -9.33 4.55
N THR A 360 -16.64 -8.44 3.88
CA THR A 360 -15.87 -8.75 2.65
C THR A 360 -14.38 -8.53 2.85
N ASP A 361 -13.55 -9.51 2.49
CA ASP A 361 -12.07 -9.47 2.55
C ASP A 361 -11.45 -9.09 3.92
N ALA A 362 -12.21 -9.24 5.02
CA ALA A 362 -11.70 -9.07 6.38
C ALA A 362 -11.42 -10.40 7.10
N LEU A 363 -12.22 -11.45 6.82
CA LEU A 363 -12.08 -12.76 7.45
C LEU A 363 -10.84 -13.54 6.98
N VAL A 364 -10.17 -13.08 5.93
CA VAL A 364 -8.86 -13.60 5.50
C VAL A 364 -7.75 -13.32 6.53
N TYR A 365 -8.03 -12.59 7.60
CA TYR A 365 -7.12 -12.40 8.74
C TYR A 365 -7.53 -13.19 9.98
N PHE A 366 -8.56 -14.04 9.88
CA PHE A 366 -9.05 -14.89 10.96
C PHE A 366 -8.68 -16.35 10.66
N ALA A 367 -7.95 -16.98 11.56
CA ALA A 367 -7.71 -18.42 11.49
C ALA A 367 -9.03 -19.15 11.82
N GLY A 368 -9.52 -18.97 13.03
CA GLY A 368 -10.79 -19.52 13.49
C GLY A 368 -11.96 -18.57 13.26
N LEU A 369 -13.05 -19.10 12.70
CA LEU A 369 -14.27 -18.32 12.47
C LEU A 369 -15.27 -18.38 13.64
N GLY A 370 -15.00 -19.18 14.68
CA GLY A 370 -15.95 -19.44 15.77
C GLY A 370 -16.37 -18.18 16.54
N ALA A 371 -15.40 -17.35 16.96
CA ALA A 371 -15.67 -16.11 17.68
C ALA A 371 -16.46 -15.10 16.84
N PHE A 372 -16.12 -14.99 15.55
CA PHE A 372 -16.86 -14.18 14.59
C PHE A 372 -18.30 -14.65 14.41
N MET A 373 -18.53 -15.96 14.22
CA MET A 373 -19.87 -16.52 14.06
C MET A 373 -20.73 -16.29 15.31
N ALA A 374 -20.17 -16.48 16.51
CA ALA A 374 -20.88 -16.23 17.76
C ALA A 374 -21.23 -14.76 17.96
N ALA A 375 -20.30 -13.84 17.72
CA ALA A 375 -20.56 -12.41 17.83
C ALA A 375 -21.57 -11.93 16.77
N SER A 376 -21.52 -12.49 15.57
CA SER A 376 -22.50 -12.19 14.53
C SER A 376 -23.89 -12.71 14.89
N PHE A 377 -23.99 -13.90 15.49
CA PHE A 377 -25.25 -14.38 16.07
C PHE A 377 -25.78 -13.42 17.14
N THR A 378 -24.92 -12.90 18.02
CA THR A 378 -25.31 -11.91 19.04
C THR A 378 -25.88 -10.64 18.39
N ALA A 379 -25.20 -10.09 17.39
CA ALA A 379 -25.49 -8.78 16.82
C ALA A 379 -26.70 -8.76 15.87
N VAL A 380 -26.88 -9.77 15.01
CA VAL A 380 -27.93 -9.77 13.97
C VAL A 380 -29.27 -10.17 14.57
N ARG A 381 -30.40 -9.54 14.23
CA ARG A 381 -31.73 -9.89 14.77
C ARG A 381 -32.22 -11.27 14.31
N SER A 382 -33.16 -11.86 15.05
CA SER A 382 -33.84 -13.09 14.61
C SER A 382 -34.52 -12.85 13.26
N GLY A 383 -34.33 -13.78 12.32
CA GLY A 383 -34.73 -13.61 10.91
C GLY A 383 -33.75 -12.82 10.05
N GLY A 384 -32.72 -12.20 10.64
CA GLY A 384 -31.68 -11.45 9.94
C GLY A 384 -30.64 -12.34 9.25
N HIS A 385 -29.83 -11.73 8.39
CA HIS A 385 -28.91 -12.44 7.50
C HIS A 385 -27.47 -11.97 7.64
N LEU A 386 -26.53 -12.90 7.46
CA LEU A 386 -25.10 -12.63 7.41
C LEU A 386 -24.60 -13.03 6.03
N LEU A 387 -23.86 -12.14 5.38
CA LEU A 387 -23.23 -12.39 4.09
C LEU A 387 -21.75 -12.06 4.19
N PHE A 388 -20.89 -13.01 3.85
CA PHE A 388 -19.46 -12.78 3.91
C PHE A 388 -18.69 -13.58 2.87
N THR A 389 -17.46 -13.16 2.62
CA THR A 389 -16.53 -13.84 1.72
C THR A 389 -15.30 -14.33 2.47
N VAL A 390 -14.81 -15.52 2.12
CA VAL A 390 -13.51 -16.06 2.57
C VAL A 390 -12.75 -16.66 1.39
N GLU A 391 -11.42 -16.71 1.47
CA GLU A 391 -10.63 -17.50 0.52
C GLU A 391 -10.91 -18.99 0.71
N ALA A 392 -11.04 -19.72 -0.39
CA ALA A 392 -11.38 -21.14 -0.35
C ALA A 392 -10.11 -21.98 -0.18
N LEU A 393 -10.19 -22.96 0.72
CA LEU A 393 -9.23 -24.05 0.83
C LEU A 393 -9.74 -25.27 0.04
N ASP A 394 -8.89 -25.86 -0.79
CA ASP A 394 -9.25 -27.02 -1.63
C ASP A 394 -9.36 -28.32 -0.80
N SER A 395 -8.63 -28.42 0.30
CA SER A 395 -8.65 -29.57 1.21
C SER A 395 -9.63 -29.32 2.36
N GLU A 396 -10.35 -30.38 2.75
CA GLU A 396 -11.23 -30.42 3.91
C GLU A 396 -10.55 -31.05 5.14
N ASP A 397 -9.25 -31.42 5.04
CA ASP A 397 -8.52 -32.12 6.11
C ASP A 397 -8.16 -31.21 7.30
N ARG A 398 -8.21 -29.90 7.08
CA ARG A 398 -7.92 -28.87 8.08
C ARG A 398 -8.96 -27.75 8.01
N PRO A 399 -9.19 -27.03 9.13
CA PRO A 399 -10.22 -25.99 9.15
C PRO A 399 -9.85 -24.75 8.33
N HIS A 400 -8.57 -24.41 8.35
CA HIS A 400 -8.01 -23.26 7.66
C HIS A 400 -6.54 -23.49 7.33
N GLU A 401 -5.99 -22.64 6.49
CA GLU A 401 -4.56 -22.60 6.16
C GLU A 401 -4.11 -21.15 6.00
N LEU A 402 -3.08 -20.74 6.75
CA LEU A 402 -2.43 -19.46 6.51
C LEU A 402 -1.51 -19.58 5.29
N ARG A 403 -1.84 -18.87 4.23
CA ARG A 403 -1.06 -18.87 2.99
C ARG A 403 0.17 -17.99 3.12
N SER A 404 1.10 -18.20 2.19
CA SER A 404 2.28 -17.38 1.98
C SER A 404 2.01 -15.88 1.81
N SER A 405 0.80 -15.52 1.35
CA SER A 405 0.33 -14.15 1.26
C SER A 405 0.08 -13.49 2.62
N GLY A 406 0.11 -14.24 3.72
CA GLY A 406 -0.30 -13.80 5.06
C GLY A 406 -1.82 -13.77 5.25
N ARG A 407 -2.58 -14.37 4.31
CA ARG A 407 -4.05 -14.50 4.36
C ARG A 407 -4.47 -15.94 4.63
N TYR A 408 -5.48 -16.13 5.47
CA TYR A 408 -6.12 -17.40 5.73
C TYR A 408 -7.09 -17.78 4.61
N ALA A 409 -7.05 -19.05 4.23
CA ALA A 409 -8.09 -19.72 3.46
C ALA A 409 -8.82 -20.73 4.35
N HIS A 410 -10.10 -20.98 4.09
CA HIS A 410 -10.97 -21.79 4.94
C HIS A 410 -11.62 -22.92 4.16
N SER A 411 -11.72 -24.08 4.80
CA SER A 411 -12.47 -25.23 4.26
C SER A 411 -13.97 -25.04 4.45
N LEU A 412 -14.78 -25.61 3.56
CA LEU A 412 -16.22 -25.42 3.63
C LEU A 412 -16.82 -26.15 4.85
N ALA A 413 -16.23 -27.28 5.25
CA ALA A 413 -16.63 -27.99 6.46
C ALA A 413 -16.45 -27.13 7.70
N HIS A 414 -15.33 -26.40 7.83
CA HIS A 414 -15.08 -25.50 8.96
C HIS A 414 -16.10 -24.36 9.05
N ILE A 415 -16.41 -23.73 7.92
CA ILE A 415 -17.42 -22.66 7.85
C ILE A 415 -18.79 -23.18 8.32
N LYS A 416 -19.21 -24.34 7.81
CA LYS A 416 -20.50 -24.95 8.19
C LYS A 416 -20.54 -25.35 9.65
N GLN A 417 -19.45 -25.93 10.16
CA GLN A 417 -19.34 -26.36 11.55
C GLN A 417 -19.42 -25.16 12.51
N THR A 418 -18.64 -24.12 12.27
CA THR A 418 -18.63 -22.92 13.11
C THR A 418 -19.95 -22.16 13.08
N ALA A 419 -20.60 -22.07 11.91
CA ALA A 419 -21.94 -21.51 11.79
C ALA A 419 -22.96 -22.30 12.62
N ALA A 420 -22.98 -23.63 12.50
CA ALA A 420 -23.88 -24.49 13.25
C ALA A 420 -23.63 -24.40 14.78
N SER A 421 -22.37 -24.37 15.21
CA SER A 421 -22.00 -24.20 16.61
C SER A 421 -22.44 -22.85 17.19
N ALA A 422 -22.51 -21.80 16.38
CA ALA A 422 -23.03 -20.50 16.77
C ALA A 422 -24.56 -20.41 16.73
N GLY A 423 -25.26 -21.44 16.22
CA GLY A 423 -26.72 -21.43 16.08
C GLY A 423 -27.23 -20.70 14.83
N LEU A 424 -26.36 -20.48 13.84
CA LEU A 424 -26.73 -19.93 12.53
C LEU A 424 -27.16 -21.07 11.60
N ASP A 425 -28.23 -20.86 10.83
CA ASP A 425 -28.79 -21.85 9.93
C ASP A 425 -28.76 -21.42 8.45
N ARG A 426 -29.30 -22.28 7.57
CA ARG A 426 -29.43 -22.05 6.12
C ARG A 426 -28.13 -21.62 5.43
N CYS A 427 -27.02 -22.24 5.79
CA CYS A 427 -25.72 -22.02 5.15
C CYS A 427 -25.77 -22.33 3.65
N ASN A 428 -25.87 -21.27 2.84
CA ASN A 428 -25.68 -21.32 1.40
C ASN A 428 -24.25 -20.90 1.08
N ALA A 429 -23.54 -21.74 0.33
CA ALA A 429 -22.15 -21.50 -0.05
C ALA A 429 -22.03 -21.54 -1.57
N THR A 430 -21.58 -20.45 -2.15
CA THR A 430 -21.36 -20.33 -3.60
C THR A 430 -19.87 -20.18 -3.85
N ALA A 431 -19.31 -21.06 -4.68
CA ALA A 431 -17.93 -20.92 -5.14
C ALA A 431 -17.83 -19.69 -6.05
N VAL A 432 -16.85 -18.82 -5.79
CA VAL A 432 -16.66 -17.56 -6.51
C VAL A 432 -15.18 -17.32 -6.78
N THR A 433 -14.89 -16.42 -7.72
CA THR A 433 -13.57 -15.80 -7.85
C THR A 433 -13.61 -14.46 -7.15
N LEU A 434 -12.77 -14.27 -6.13
CA LEU A 434 -12.77 -13.03 -5.33
C LEU A 434 -12.02 -11.90 -6.03
N ARG A 435 -10.89 -12.26 -6.65
CA ARG A 435 -9.98 -11.35 -7.34
C ARG A 435 -9.06 -12.12 -8.28
N ILE A 436 -8.38 -11.40 -9.16
CA ILE A 436 -7.23 -11.87 -9.92
C ILE A 436 -5.95 -11.34 -9.25
N GLU A 437 -5.10 -12.25 -8.81
CA GLU A 437 -3.81 -11.92 -8.19
C GLU A 437 -2.68 -12.57 -9.00
N LEU A 438 -1.71 -11.76 -9.45
CA LEU A 438 -0.62 -12.21 -10.31
C LEU A 438 -1.11 -12.98 -11.55
N GLY A 439 -2.22 -12.52 -12.15
CA GLY A 439 -2.85 -13.14 -13.32
C GLY A 439 -3.59 -14.46 -13.03
N ARG A 440 -3.65 -14.91 -11.77
CA ARG A 440 -4.35 -16.13 -11.36
C ARG A 440 -5.61 -15.81 -10.55
N PRO A 441 -6.70 -16.56 -10.75
CA PRO A 441 -7.91 -16.37 -9.96
C PRO A 441 -7.70 -16.83 -8.51
N VAL A 442 -8.13 -16.02 -7.55
CA VAL A 442 -8.21 -16.41 -6.14
C VAL A 442 -9.60 -16.97 -5.88
N ALA A 443 -9.67 -18.29 -5.67
CA ALA A 443 -10.90 -18.98 -5.34
C ALA A 443 -11.40 -18.59 -3.94
N GLY A 444 -12.71 -18.44 -3.80
CA GLY A 444 -13.35 -18.10 -2.54
C GLY A 444 -14.74 -18.69 -2.39
N TRP A 445 -15.27 -18.54 -1.18
CA TRP A 445 -16.66 -18.85 -0.85
C TRP A 445 -17.41 -17.55 -0.56
N LEU A 446 -18.55 -17.37 -1.24
CA LEU A 446 -19.60 -16.45 -0.82
C LEU A 446 -20.59 -17.22 0.05
N ILE A 447 -20.67 -16.83 1.32
CA ILE A 447 -21.51 -17.50 2.31
C ILE A 447 -22.70 -16.61 2.65
N THR A 448 -23.87 -17.23 2.75
CA THR A 448 -25.07 -16.63 3.34
C THR A 448 -25.56 -17.51 4.48
N LEU A 449 -25.78 -16.89 5.63
CA LEU A 449 -26.35 -17.52 6.82
C LEU A 449 -27.58 -16.74 7.28
N ARG A 450 -28.45 -17.40 8.03
CA ARG A 450 -29.56 -16.76 8.72
C ARG A 450 -29.44 -17.00 10.23
N ARG A 451 -29.81 -15.98 11.01
CA ARG A 451 -30.14 -16.17 12.42
C ARG A 451 -31.60 -16.63 12.51
N PRO A 452 -31.88 -17.81 13.09
CA PRO A 452 -33.23 -18.39 13.07
C PRO A 452 -34.30 -17.48 13.67
#